data_AF-A0AAV5CIX5-F1
#
_entry.id   AF-A0AAV5CIX5-F1
#
_cell.length_a   1.000
_cell.length_b   1.000
_cell.length_c   1.000
_cell.angle_alpha   90.00
_cell.angle_beta   90.00
_cell.angle_gamma   90.00
#
_symmetry.space_group_name_H-M   'P 1'
#
loop_
_entity.id
_entity.type
_entity.pdbx_description
1 polymer ?
#
loop_
_entity_poly.entity_id
_entity_poly.type
_entity_poly.pdbx_seq_one_letter_code
_entity_poly.pdbx_strand_id
1 'polypeptide(L)'
;MEAAGKSVCVTGAGGFIASWLVKLLLSRGHYAVRGTVRNPAKAPPLRSDWYYLSKTMAECEAFAYAAKTGLDVVTICPSLVLGPIMQPTVNSSSKILLNYFKGDRETVENKLRNLADVRDVAGALLLTFEKPEASGRYLCSSHPIKIFTEVENIIYSSDKLQKLGWTFRPAEETLRDSVESYQSFGILN
;
A
#
# COMPACT_ATOMS: atom_id res chain seq x y z
N MET A 1 12.31 31.94 15.53
CA MET A 1 12.85 30.56 15.54
C MET A 1 11.96 29.74 14.62
N GLU A 2 12.47 29.32 13.48
CA GLU A 2 11.76 28.43 12.57
C GLU A 2 11.51 27.10 13.30
N ALA A 3 10.27 26.64 13.37
CA ALA A 3 9.96 25.37 14.02
C ALA A 3 10.77 24.27 13.34
N ALA A 4 11.61 23.55 14.09
CA ALA A 4 12.41 22.46 13.55
C ALA A 4 11.48 21.45 12.86
N GLY A 5 11.68 21.22 11.56
CA GLY A 5 10.85 20.31 10.76
C GLY A 5 10.80 18.90 11.36
N LYS A 6 9.64 18.23 11.24
CA LYS A 6 9.43 16.87 11.78
C LYS A 6 10.28 15.88 10.99
N SER A 7 11.18 15.16 11.65
CA SER A 7 11.99 14.13 11.01
C SER A 7 11.29 12.78 11.02
N VAL A 8 11.23 12.10 9.87
CA VAL A 8 10.58 10.79 9.71
C VAL A 8 11.54 9.81 9.03
N CYS A 9 11.63 8.59 9.56
CA CYS A 9 12.37 7.49 8.94
C CYS A 9 11.41 6.65 8.08
N VAL A 10 11.74 6.46 6.79
CA VAL A 10 10.96 5.61 5.89
C VAL A 10 11.83 4.43 5.48
N THR A 11 11.45 3.23 5.93
CA THR A 11 12.14 2.00 5.52
C THR A 11 11.63 1.52 4.16
N GLY A 12 12.53 0.98 3.34
CA GLY A 12 12.19 0.56 1.98
C GLY A 12 11.78 1.74 1.08
N ALA A 13 12.37 2.92 1.26
CA ALA A 13 11.98 4.19 0.61
C ALA A 13 11.96 4.15 -0.94
N GLY A 14 12.68 3.22 -1.56
CA GLY A 14 12.69 2.99 -3.01
C GLY A 14 11.64 1.97 -3.50
N GLY A 15 10.81 1.46 -2.60
CA GLY A 15 9.71 0.55 -2.93
C GLY A 15 8.46 1.29 -3.40
N PHE A 16 7.54 0.55 -4.02
CA PHE A 16 6.38 1.12 -4.72
C PHE A 16 5.52 2.08 -3.88
N ILE A 17 5.00 1.64 -2.73
CA ILE A 17 4.19 2.51 -1.86
C ILE A 17 5.05 3.58 -1.18
N ALA A 18 6.26 3.18 -0.75
CA ALA A 18 7.13 4.04 0.04
C ALA A 18 7.63 5.25 -0.75
N SER A 19 7.92 5.12 -2.05
CA SER A 19 8.34 6.25 -2.89
C SER A 19 7.25 7.32 -2.99
N TRP A 20 5.99 6.90 -3.09
CA TRP A 20 4.84 7.80 -3.06
C TRP A 20 4.65 8.46 -1.69
N LEU A 21 4.83 7.71 -0.60
CA LEU A 21 4.81 8.28 0.75
C LEU A 21 5.93 9.32 0.96
N VAL A 22 7.16 9.03 0.51
CA VAL A 22 8.29 9.97 0.57
C VAL A 22 7.96 11.23 -0.22
N LYS A 23 7.45 11.09 -1.45
CA LYS A 23 7.03 12.25 -2.26
C LYS A 23 5.98 13.08 -1.54
N LEU A 24 4.98 12.43 -0.94
CA LEU A 24 3.90 13.10 -0.24
C LEU A 24 4.40 13.83 1.02
N LEU A 25 5.25 13.19 1.83
CA LEU A 25 5.87 13.80 3.01
C LEU A 25 6.69 15.04 2.62
N LEU A 26 7.54 14.94 1.60
CA LEU A 26 8.34 16.07 1.13
C LEU A 26 7.48 17.22 0.61
N SER A 27 6.36 16.92 -0.09
CA SER A 27 5.44 17.97 -0.57
C SER A 27 4.73 18.75 0.54
N ARG A 28 4.69 18.24 1.78
CA ARG A 28 4.13 18.98 2.91
C ARG A 28 5.05 20.09 3.42
N GLY A 29 6.33 20.11 3.00
CA GLY A 29 7.28 21.19 3.28
C GLY A 29 7.84 21.24 4.70
N HIS A 30 7.22 20.54 5.67
CA HIS A 30 7.64 20.54 7.07
C HIS A 30 8.16 19.17 7.56
N TYR A 31 8.33 18.20 6.66
CA TYR A 31 8.94 16.90 6.96
C TYR A 31 10.36 16.79 6.39
N ALA A 32 11.29 16.30 7.20
CA ALA A 32 12.59 15.84 6.77
C ALA A 32 12.59 14.31 6.71
N VAL A 33 12.80 13.72 5.53
CA VAL A 33 12.69 12.26 5.33
C VAL A 33 14.07 11.61 5.27
N ARG A 34 14.31 10.63 6.14
CA ARG A 34 15.47 9.73 6.05
C ARG A 34 15.02 8.36 5.53
N GLY A 35 15.36 8.06 4.28
CA GLY A 35 14.98 6.81 3.63
C GLY A 35 16.05 5.73 3.76
N THR A 36 15.66 4.49 4.08
CA THR A 36 16.55 3.32 3.93
C THR A 36 16.13 2.50 2.72
N VAL A 37 17.11 2.05 1.93
CA VAL A 37 16.87 1.27 0.70
C VAL A 37 17.69 -0.01 0.72
N ARG A 38 17.14 -1.09 0.16
CA ARG A 38 17.85 -2.35 -0.04
C ARG A 38 18.48 -2.34 -1.43
N ASN A 39 19.67 -2.92 -1.58
CA ASN A 39 20.24 -3.17 -2.90
C ASN A 39 19.35 -4.19 -3.66
N PRO A 40 18.73 -3.80 -4.79
CA PRO A 40 17.82 -4.65 -5.54
C PRO A 40 18.50 -5.88 -6.16
N ALA A 41 19.82 -5.85 -6.38
CA ALA A 41 20.57 -6.98 -6.95
C ALA A 41 20.74 -8.18 -5.99
N LYS A 42 20.30 -8.05 -4.73
CA LYS A 42 20.53 -9.05 -3.66
C LYS A 42 19.23 -9.64 -3.07
N ALA A 43 18.12 -9.61 -3.81
CA ALA A 43 16.83 -10.13 -3.33
C ALA A 43 16.44 -11.41 -4.09
N PRO A 44 16.39 -12.59 -3.44
CA PRO A 44 15.84 -13.79 -4.07
C PRO A 44 14.32 -13.62 -4.27
N PRO A 45 13.73 -14.30 -5.27
CA PRO A 45 12.28 -14.33 -5.42
C PRO A 45 11.64 -14.96 -4.17
N LEU A 46 10.68 -14.26 -3.57
CA LEU A 46 9.91 -14.77 -2.44
C LEU A 46 8.79 -15.68 -2.94
N ARG A 47 8.59 -16.83 -2.29
CA ARG A 47 7.39 -17.65 -2.48
C ARG A 47 6.19 -16.90 -1.90
N SER A 48 5.08 -16.84 -2.63
CA SER A 48 3.88 -16.06 -2.27
C SER A 48 3.33 -16.38 -0.89
N ASP A 49 3.32 -17.65 -0.51
CA ASP A 49 2.62 -18.10 0.70
C ASP A 49 3.34 -17.64 1.97
N TRP A 50 4.68 -17.64 1.93
CA TRP A 50 5.52 -17.12 3.02
C TRP A 50 5.38 -15.62 3.21
N TYR A 51 5.07 -14.88 2.13
CA TYR A 51 4.90 -13.44 2.22
C TYR A 51 3.70 -13.07 3.10
N TYR A 52 2.54 -13.71 2.85
CA TYR A 52 1.33 -13.45 3.64
C TYR A 52 1.52 -13.85 5.10
N LEU A 53 2.05 -15.05 5.35
CA LEU A 53 2.34 -15.50 6.71
C LEU A 53 3.28 -14.54 7.45
N SER A 54 4.39 -14.15 6.81
CA SER A 54 5.37 -13.24 7.41
C SER A 54 4.75 -11.87 7.74
N LYS A 55 3.87 -11.35 6.88
CA LYS A 55 3.20 -10.07 7.12
C LYS A 55 2.18 -10.14 8.25
N THR A 56 1.43 -11.24 8.35
CA THR A 56 0.52 -11.48 9.48
C THR A 56 1.30 -11.60 10.79
N MET A 57 2.36 -12.40 10.83
CA MET A 57 3.20 -12.56 12.02
C MET A 57 3.83 -11.23 12.46
N ALA A 58 4.33 -10.42 11.52
CA ALA A 58 4.90 -9.12 11.83
C ALA A 58 3.86 -8.15 12.44
N GLU A 59 2.61 -8.18 11.95
CA GLU A 59 1.51 -7.39 12.54
C GLU A 59 1.23 -7.85 13.99
N CYS A 60 1.07 -9.16 14.21
CA CYS A 60 0.81 -9.71 15.54
C CYS A 60 1.91 -9.33 16.54
N GLU A 61 3.19 -9.48 16.15
CA GLU A 61 4.32 -9.12 17.00
C GLU A 61 4.40 -7.61 17.27
N ALA A 62 4.12 -6.77 16.28
CA ALA A 62 4.10 -5.31 16.47
C ALA A 62 3.04 -4.89 17.51
N PHE A 63 1.83 -5.45 17.43
CA PHE A 63 0.78 -5.17 18.42
C PHE A 63 1.09 -5.79 19.79
N ALA A 64 1.67 -6.98 19.85
CA ALA A 64 2.10 -7.60 21.10
C ALA A 64 3.20 -6.77 21.79
N TYR A 65 4.12 -6.20 21.03
CA TYR A 65 5.15 -5.31 21.53
C TYR A 65 4.58 -3.96 21.98
N ALA A 66 3.64 -3.39 21.20
CA ALA A 66 2.91 -2.18 21.55
C ALA A 66 2.19 -2.29 22.90
N ALA A 67 1.47 -3.39 23.11
CA ALA A 67 0.76 -3.66 24.36
C ALA A 67 1.70 -3.72 25.59
N LYS A 68 2.96 -4.11 25.40
CA LYS A 68 3.97 -4.20 26.46
C LYS A 68 4.69 -2.88 26.75
N THR A 69 4.80 -2.01 25.74
CA THR A 69 5.70 -0.84 25.80
C THR A 69 4.99 0.51 25.75
N GLY A 70 3.70 0.53 25.38
CA GLY A 70 2.98 1.75 25.08
C GLY A 70 3.37 2.38 23.74
N LEU A 71 4.08 1.65 22.86
CA LEU A 71 4.34 2.09 21.50
C LEU A 71 3.02 2.27 20.75
N ASP A 72 2.83 3.43 20.14
CA ASP A 72 1.69 3.68 19.26
C ASP A 72 1.91 2.97 17.92
N VAL A 73 0.99 2.05 17.59
CA VAL A 73 1.07 1.21 16.38
C VAL A 73 -0.27 1.26 15.65
N VAL A 74 -0.17 1.66 14.39
CA VAL A 74 -1.26 1.60 13.42
C VAL A 74 -0.83 0.73 12.25
N THR A 75 -1.70 -0.17 11.81
CA THR A 75 -1.46 -0.99 10.62
C THR A 75 -2.44 -0.63 9.53
N ILE A 76 -1.93 -0.42 8.31
CA ILE A 76 -2.74 -0.32 7.10
C ILE A 76 -2.54 -1.60 6.28
N CYS A 77 -3.64 -2.28 5.98
CA CYS A 77 -3.69 -3.45 5.12
C CYS A 77 -4.34 -3.08 3.79
N PRO A 78 -3.54 -2.71 2.77
CA PRO A 78 -4.07 -2.45 1.46
C PRO A 78 -4.48 -3.75 0.74
N SER A 79 -5.44 -3.64 -0.17
CA SER A 79 -5.77 -4.67 -1.16
C SER A 79 -4.75 -4.66 -2.31
N LEU A 80 -5.12 -5.09 -3.52
CA LEU A 80 -4.20 -5.09 -4.65
C LEU A 80 -3.81 -3.65 -5.01
N VAL A 81 -2.57 -3.25 -4.73
CA VAL A 81 -2.11 -1.89 -5.01
C VAL A 81 -1.68 -1.73 -6.45
N LEU A 82 -2.34 -0.82 -7.17
CA LEU A 82 -2.02 -0.41 -8.54
C LEU A 82 -1.85 1.11 -8.60
N GLY A 83 -1.32 1.61 -9.70
CA GLY A 83 -1.07 3.04 -9.90
C GLY A 83 0.25 3.29 -10.63
N PRO A 84 0.61 4.56 -10.86
CA PRO A 84 1.81 4.91 -11.59
C PRO A 84 3.08 4.50 -10.84
N ILE A 85 4.04 3.94 -11.58
CA ILE A 85 5.31 3.45 -11.04
C ILE A 85 6.35 4.58 -11.04
N MET A 86 7.14 4.65 -9.95
CA MET A 86 8.30 5.56 -9.84
C MET A 86 9.63 4.81 -9.82
N GLN A 87 9.60 3.53 -9.45
CA GLN A 87 10.77 2.66 -9.42
C GLN A 87 11.06 2.01 -10.79
N PRO A 88 12.32 1.68 -11.12
CA PRO A 88 12.67 1.08 -12.41
C PRO A 88 12.20 -0.37 -12.58
N THR A 89 11.76 -1.03 -11.50
CA THR A 89 11.39 -2.46 -11.51
C THR A 89 9.90 -2.68 -11.25
N VAL A 90 9.28 -3.56 -12.03
CA VAL A 90 7.88 -3.94 -11.84
C VAL A 90 7.69 -4.74 -10.54
N ASN A 91 6.83 -4.24 -9.66
CA ASN A 91 6.39 -4.90 -8.43
C ASN A 91 5.39 -6.03 -8.70
N SER A 92 5.22 -6.93 -7.71
CA SER A 92 4.35 -8.10 -7.85
C SER A 92 2.90 -7.78 -8.20
N SER A 93 2.33 -6.71 -7.65
CA SER A 93 0.94 -6.33 -7.98
C SER A 93 0.80 -5.81 -9.41
N SER A 94 1.74 -5.01 -9.90
CA SER A 94 1.74 -4.56 -11.30
C SER A 94 1.97 -5.71 -12.29
N LYS A 95 2.71 -6.76 -11.91
CA LYS A 95 2.82 -7.99 -12.73
C LYS A 95 1.46 -8.67 -12.95
N ILE A 96 0.53 -8.60 -12.00
CA ILE A 96 -0.82 -9.17 -12.18
C ILE A 96 -1.55 -8.45 -13.31
N LEU A 97 -1.49 -7.12 -13.34
CA LEU A 97 -2.09 -6.32 -14.42
C LEU A 97 -1.39 -6.55 -15.76
N LEU A 98 -0.06 -6.67 -15.79
CA LEU A 98 0.67 -6.98 -17.03
C LEU A 98 0.34 -8.39 -17.57
N ASN A 99 0.16 -9.38 -16.69
CA ASN A 99 -0.22 -10.73 -17.09
C ASN A 99 -1.62 -10.77 -17.73
N TYR A 100 -2.55 -9.92 -17.25
CA TYR A 100 -3.85 -9.73 -17.89
C TYR A 100 -3.73 -9.28 -19.34
N PHE A 101 -2.90 -8.26 -19.61
CA PHE A 101 -2.66 -7.78 -20.97
C PHE A 101 -1.95 -8.82 -21.85
N LYS A 102 -1.17 -9.72 -21.24
CA LYS A 102 -0.52 -10.84 -21.94
C LYS A 102 -1.43 -12.05 -22.21
N GLY A 103 -2.68 -12.01 -21.76
CA GLY A 103 -3.70 -13.03 -22.07
C GLY A 103 -4.09 -13.98 -20.93
N ASP A 104 -3.53 -13.84 -19.72
CA ASP A 104 -3.95 -14.62 -18.54
C ASP A 104 -5.14 -13.91 -17.86
N ARG A 105 -6.37 -14.28 -18.26
CA ARG A 105 -7.60 -13.55 -17.86
C ARG A 105 -8.34 -14.15 -16.66
N GLU A 106 -8.42 -15.48 -16.56
CA GLU A 106 -9.21 -16.17 -15.51
C GLU A 106 -8.68 -15.95 -14.09
N THR A 107 -7.36 -15.89 -13.91
CA THR A 107 -6.76 -15.71 -12.57
C THR A 107 -6.78 -14.26 -12.09
N VAL A 108 -7.04 -13.31 -12.99
CA VAL A 108 -6.83 -11.88 -12.77
C VAL A 108 -8.14 -11.13 -12.50
N GLU A 109 -9.27 -11.51 -13.12
CA GLU A 109 -10.54 -10.81 -12.92
C GLU A 109 -10.98 -10.79 -11.45
N ASN A 110 -10.86 -11.91 -10.74
CA ASN A 110 -11.18 -12.00 -9.30
C ASN A 110 -10.20 -11.18 -8.42
N LYS A 111 -8.97 -10.95 -8.89
CA LYS A 111 -7.95 -10.17 -8.15
C LYS A 111 -8.08 -8.66 -8.38
N LEU A 112 -8.60 -8.23 -9.54
CA LEU A 112 -8.76 -6.81 -9.90
C LEU A 112 -9.95 -6.14 -9.20
N ARG A 113 -10.94 -6.91 -8.72
CA ARG A 113 -12.15 -6.36 -8.08
C ARG A 113 -11.87 -5.61 -6.78
N ASN A 114 -10.74 -5.86 -6.13
CA ASN A 114 -10.35 -5.24 -4.87
C ASN A 114 -8.99 -4.54 -5.03
N LEU A 115 -9.00 -3.38 -5.67
CA LEU A 115 -7.80 -2.57 -5.90
C LEU A 115 -7.74 -1.35 -4.98
N ALA A 116 -6.53 -0.88 -4.71
CA ALA A 116 -6.26 0.42 -4.09
C ALA A 116 -5.24 1.18 -4.94
N ASP A 117 -5.45 2.48 -5.12
CA ASP A 117 -4.46 3.33 -5.79
C ASP A 117 -3.26 3.55 -4.85
N VAL A 118 -2.04 3.44 -5.38
CA VAL A 118 -0.80 3.65 -4.62
C VAL A 118 -0.73 5.02 -3.95
N ARG A 119 -1.32 6.05 -4.56
CA ARG A 119 -1.41 7.41 -4.03
C ARG A 119 -2.38 7.46 -2.85
N ASP A 120 -3.50 6.76 -2.94
CA ASP A 120 -4.49 6.68 -1.86
C ASP A 120 -3.95 5.89 -0.67
N VAL A 121 -3.16 4.83 -0.92
CA VAL A 121 -2.46 4.07 0.14
C VAL A 121 -1.41 4.95 0.82
N ALA A 122 -0.62 5.71 0.07
CA ALA A 122 0.34 6.67 0.65
C ALA A 122 -0.37 7.77 1.45
N GLY A 123 -1.50 8.26 0.93
CA GLY A 123 -2.37 9.20 1.63
C GLY A 123 -2.95 8.64 2.92
N ALA A 124 -3.38 7.38 2.92
CA ALA A 124 -3.86 6.68 4.10
C ALA A 124 -2.77 6.57 5.18
N LEU A 125 -1.54 6.18 4.79
CA LEU A 125 -0.41 6.07 5.71
C LEU A 125 -0.09 7.42 6.36
N LEU A 126 -0.06 8.50 5.57
CA LEU A 126 0.16 9.84 6.09
C LEU A 126 -1.00 10.28 6.99
N LEU A 127 -2.24 10.02 6.59
CA LEU A 127 -3.43 10.37 7.37
C LEU A 127 -3.41 9.71 8.74
N THR A 128 -3.15 8.40 8.81
CA THR A 128 -3.04 7.68 10.09
C THR A 128 -1.85 8.11 10.92
N PHE A 129 -0.78 8.60 10.29
CA PHE A 129 0.38 9.15 11.00
C PHE A 129 0.11 10.54 11.59
N GLU A 130 -0.68 11.37 10.90
CA GLU A 130 -1.00 12.74 11.33
C GLU A 130 -2.16 12.81 12.33
N LYS A 131 -3.06 11.82 12.31
CA LYS A 131 -4.27 11.78 13.14
C LYS A 131 -4.02 11.03 14.45
N PRO A 132 -3.98 11.70 15.62
CA PRO A 132 -3.78 11.02 16.91
C PRO A 132 -4.94 10.09 17.29
N GLU A 133 -6.11 10.24 16.66
CA GLU A 133 -7.24 9.32 16.88
C GLU A 133 -7.09 7.99 16.11
N ALA A 134 -6.14 7.90 15.18
CA ALA A 134 -5.90 6.69 14.41
C ALA A 134 -5.31 5.60 15.31
N SER A 135 -5.94 4.42 15.35
CA SER A 135 -5.50 3.33 16.21
C SER A 135 -5.83 1.96 15.64
N GLY A 136 -4.96 0.98 15.89
CA GLY A 136 -5.17 -0.41 15.51
C GLY A 136 -5.05 -0.65 14.00
N ARG A 137 -5.88 -1.56 13.48
CA ARG A 137 -5.83 -2.00 12.07
C ARG A 137 -6.83 -1.24 11.19
N TYR A 138 -6.41 -0.85 10.00
CA TYR A 138 -7.21 -0.23 8.94
C TYR A 138 -7.09 -1.01 7.64
N LEU A 139 -8.21 -1.20 6.95
CA LEU A 139 -8.22 -1.73 5.60
C LEU A 139 -8.18 -0.58 4.60
N CYS A 140 -7.41 -0.76 3.52
CA CYS A 140 -7.28 0.22 2.45
C CYS A 140 -7.61 -0.43 1.11
N SER A 141 -8.89 -0.35 0.74
CA SER A 141 -9.44 -0.87 -0.51
C SER A 141 -10.50 0.11 -1.04
N SER A 142 -10.57 0.28 -2.35
CA SER A 142 -11.61 1.11 -2.98
C SER A 142 -13.01 0.54 -2.78
N HIS A 143 -13.14 -0.79 -2.80
CA HIS A 143 -14.42 -1.48 -2.68
C HIS A 143 -14.43 -2.47 -1.50
N PRO A 144 -15.60 -2.73 -0.89
CA PRO A 144 -15.75 -3.75 0.12
C PRO A 144 -15.40 -5.14 -0.42
N ILE A 145 -14.58 -5.87 0.33
CA ILE A 145 -14.17 -7.23 0.01
C ILE A 145 -15.17 -8.17 0.66
N LYS A 146 -15.94 -8.88 -0.16
CA LYS A 146 -16.85 -9.95 0.30
C LYS A 146 -16.10 -11.27 0.28
N ILE A 147 -15.96 -11.89 1.45
CA ILE A 147 -15.44 -13.26 1.57
C ILE A 147 -16.61 -14.17 1.91
N PHE A 148 -16.90 -15.09 0.99
CA PHE A 148 -17.87 -16.15 1.19
C PHE A 148 -17.14 -17.32 1.84
N THR A 149 -17.52 -17.65 3.06
CA THR A 149 -17.11 -18.90 3.70
C THR A 149 -18.32 -19.82 3.79
N GLU A 150 -18.10 -21.12 4.04
CA GLU A 150 -19.20 -22.08 4.22
C GLU A 150 -20.11 -21.72 5.40
N VAL A 151 -19.61 -20.91 6.35
CA VAL A 151 -20.26 -20.62 7.62
C VAL A 151 -20.83 -19.20 7.67
N GLU A 152 -20.12 -18.23 7.09
CA GLU A 152 -20.51 -16.81 7.14
C GLU A 152 -20.09 -16.00 5.91
N ASN A 153 -20.87 -14.96 5.63
CA ASN A 153 -20.53 -13.91 4.67
C ASN A 153 -19.89 -12.74 5.40
N ILE A 154 -18.57 -12.63 5.30
CA ILE A 154 -17.82 -11.56 5.96
C ILE A 154 -17.57 -10.44 4.96
N ILE A 155 -17.96 -9.22 5.32
CA ILE A 155 -17.71 -8.00 4.53
C ILE A 155 -16.61 -7.21 5.22
N TYR A 156 -15.47 -7.09 4.53
CA TYR A 156 -14.36 -6.25 4.94
C TYR A 156 -14.43 -4.92 4.19
N SER A 157 -14.53 -3.80 4.91
CA SER A 157 -14.65 -2.47 4.31
C SER A 157 -13.58 -1.50 4.83
N SER A 158 -13.36 -0.44 4.06
CA SER A 158 -12.50 0.68 4.43
C SER A 158 -13.25 1.73 5.28
N ASP A 159 -14.43 1.42 5.83
CA ASP A 159 -15.30 2.41 6.50
C ASP A 159 -14.60 3.05 7.70
N LYS A 160 -13.82 2.27 8.45
CA LYS A 160 -13.02 2.78 9.57
C LYS A 160 -12.00 3.83 9.09
N LEU A 161 -11.39 3.60 7.93
CA LEU A 161 -10.42 4.52 7.34
C LEU A 161 -11.12 5.75 6.73
N GLN A 162 -12.26 5.56 6.07
CA GLN A 162 -13.09 6.64 5.54
C GLN A 162 -13.60 7.58 6.65
N LYS A 163 -13.94 7.05 7.82
CA LYS A 163 -14.30 7.84 9.01
C LYS A 163 -13.18 8.78 9.50
N LEU A 164 -11.92 8.49 9.18
CA LEU A 164 -10.79 9.40 9.44
C LEU A 164 -10.64 10.51 8.37
N GLY A 165 -11.49 10.51 7.34
CA GLY A 165 -11.43 11.43 6.20
C GLY A 165 -10.65 10.88 5.00
N TRP A 166 -10.37 9.58 4.96
CA TRP A 166 -9.75 8.97 3.78
C TRP A 166 -10.74 8.87 2.62
N THR A 167 -10.28 9.28 1.45
CA THR A 167 -10.99 9.15 0.18
C THR A 167 -10.15 8.34 -0.78
N PHE A 168 -10.80 7.72 -1.76
CA PHE A 168 -10.13 6.92 -2.79
C PHE A 168 -10.60 7.32 -4.18
N ARG A 169 -9.73 7.07 -5.16
CA ARG A 169 -9.98 7.32 -6.57
C ARG A 169 -10.81 6.20 -7.19
N PRO A 170 -11.57 6.49 -8.27
CA PRO A 170 -12.23 5.45 -9.05
C PRO A 170 -11.23 4.44 -9.61
N ALA A 171 -11.68 3.19 -9.71
CA ALA A 171 -10.85 2.08 -10.17
C ALA A 171 -10.39 2.27 -11.62
N GLU A 172 -11.25 2.81 -12.47
CA GLU A 172 -11.03 3.07 -13.89
C GLU A 172 -9.90 4.09 -14.10
N GLU A 173 -9.86 5.13 -13.28
CA GLU A 173 -8.78 6.11 -13.32
C GLU A 173 -7.46 5.51 -12.86
N THR A 174 -7.49 4.71 -11.80
CA THR A 174 -6.30 4.02 -11.28
C THR A 174 -5.71 3.10 -12.34
N LEU A 175 -6.56 2.34 -13.04
CA LEU A 175 -6.16 1.45 -14.12
C LEU A 175 -5.59 2.21 -15.31
N ARG A 176 -6.26 3.29 -15.75
CA ARG A 176 -5.78 4.14 -16.85
C ARG A 176 -4.41 4.74 -16.53
N ASP A 177 -4.27 5.39 -15.37
CA ASP A 177 -3.01 6.01 -14.94
C ASP A 177 -1.89 4.96 -14.79
N SER A 178 -2.24 3.73 -14.38
CA SER A 178 -1.28 2.61 -14.33
C SER A 178 -0.79 2.23 -15.72
N VAL A 179 -1.70 2.05 -16.68
CA VAL A 179 -1.37 1.67 -18.07
C VAL A 179 -0.50 2.74 -18.73
N GLU A 180 -0.90 4.01 -18.65
CA GLU A 180 -0.14 5.14 -19.20
C GLU A 180 1.27 5.20 -18.59
N SER A 181 1.38 4.99 -17.28
CA SER A 181 2.68 4.90 -16.61
C SER A 181 3.50 3.75 -17.17
N TYR A 182 2.94 2.55 -17.31
CA TYR A 182 3.67 1.39 -17.80
C TYR A 182 4.16 1.58 -19.25
N GLN A 183 3.35 2.22 -20.09
CA GLN A 183 3.73 2.58 -21.46
C GLN A 183 4.87 3.62 -21.46
N SER A 184 4.79 4.65 -20.62
CA SER A 184 5.84 5.68 -20.53
C SER A 184 7.21 5.12 -20.10
N PHE A 185 7.21 4.02 -19.35
CA PHE A 185 8.42 3.29 -18.94
C PHE A 185 8.83 2.17 -19.90
N GLY A 186 8.13 1.98 -21.02
CA GLY A 186 8.40 0.90 -21.99
C GLY A 186 8.16 -0.51 -21.44
N ILE A 187 7.35 -0.64 -20.39
CA ILE A 187 7.02 -1.92 -19.73
C ILE A 187 5.87 -2.62 -20.48
N LEU A 188 4.95 -1.82 -21.02
CA LEU A 188 3.79 -2.26 -21.79
C LEU A 188 3.86 -1.59 -23.17
N ASN A 189 3.78 -2.39 -24.22
CA ASN A 189 3.79 -1.95 -25.61
C ASN A 189 2.37 -1.86 -26.17
#